data_AF-A0A9E4MJ04-F1
#
_entry.id   AF-A0A9E4MJ04-F1
#
_cell.length_a   1.000
_cell.length_b   1.000
_cell.length_c   1.000
_cell.angle_alpha   90.00
_cell.angle_beta   90.00
_cell.angle_gamma   90.00
#
_symmetry.space_group_name_H-M   'P 1'
#
loop_
_entity.id
_entity.type
_entity.pdbx_description
1 polymer ?
#
loop_
_entity_poly.entity_id
_entity_poly.type
_entity_poly.pdbx_seq_one_letter_code
_entity_poly.pdbx_strand_id
1 'polypeptide(L)'
;MTRRHLSIRLGLGTLAFAVAHPTVAKAWAPATTQPGLVEKAALASRLHDKLTGPLGLALGLFEPLALPKPSAAAAAGLEPERLTWLWQRLAALDPSAGNTPDSQGTNLALNWLAAGAVIENTPPERGRHHFLDPLSGRGLHDDPGLTGMAHSLRLALDGRGGVRGLATGTTFDLTGRPALSWALAEDNELGLPRFLTFLERTASGETPEARRAALVEALLSLGALGAVLADMGEPAHVRNDFRGAYLRRGGGAGSWDRGSDFEAFVAARYGRAGVPSAAAPVERPTLSAFFTAPDGRGLADETQRRFFSAGTVPENVAVDANTTPLDVKVAANGSLTYPQPRVDRLQLRRTGKQYLVSNGLRQLAYERVPGQVLFSLDEAVYLDTAEAWLPVVGSYVSGLFNQLIRVQVAIKVEHEGAGGRAEVTLLGFSGPARGELLMYAEDAAGIRRKIAAPVPFSAEASSSSTENQATGPTQIAENAPPARPSQVALSLVLPPGVKRVAVSVRGQDAAGAFVGVGEHSAP
;
A
#
# COMPACT_ATOMS: atom_id res chain seq x y z
N MET A 1 -65.97 34.82 -44.16
CA MET A 1 -64.59 34.29 -44.22
C MET A 1 -63.62 35.44 -44.01
N THR A 2 -63.12 35.65 -42.80
CA THR A 2 -61.98 36.55 -42.54
C THR A 2 -61.33 36.19 -41.21
N ARG A 3 -60.00 36.05 -41.26
CA ARG A 3 -59.12 35.40 -40.28
C ARG A 3 -58.95 36.23 -39.00
N ARG A 4 -59.02 35.60 -37.83
CA ARG A 4 -58.48 36.11 -36.56
C ARG A 4 -57.03 35.65 -36.41
N HIS A 5 -56.11 36.59 -36.23
CA HIS A 5 -54.73 36.34 -35.87
C HIS A 5 -54.64 36.01 -34.37
N LEU A 6 -54.11 34.83 -34.04
CA LEU A 6 -53.73 34.44 -32.68
C LEU A 6 -52.21 34.54 -32.58
N SER A 7 -51.73 35.51 -31.81
CA SER A 7 -50.31 35.72 -31.53
C SER A 7 -49.89 34.78 -30.39
N ILE A 8 -49.16 33.71 -30.71
CA ILE A 8 -48.51 32.84 -29.72
C ILE A 8 -47.16 33.47 -29.37
N ARG A 9 -47.02 33.95 -28.13
CA ARG A 9 -45.71 34.33 -27.56
C ARG A 9 -45.01 33.07 -27.07
N LEU A 10 -43.92 32.70 -27.73
CA LEU A 10 -42.94 31.73 -27.22
C LEU A 10 -42.21 32.36 -26.02
N GLY A 11 -42.43 31.82 -24.82
CA GLY A 11 -41.52 32.02 -23.70
C GLY A 11 -40.47 30.91 -23.74
N LEU A 12 -39.23 31.26 -24.12
CA LEU A 12 -38.07 30.38 -23.91
C LEU A 12 -37.76 30.36 -22.41
N GLY A 13 -38.13 29.27 -21.73
CA GLY A 13 -37.60 28.94 -20.41
C GLY A 13 -36.29 28.17 -20.56
N THR A 14 -35.17 28.82 -20.30
CA THR A 14 -33.85 28.20 -20.26
C THR A 14 -33.75 27.33 -19.00
N LEU A 15 -33.95 26.02 -19.14
CA LEU A 15 -33.74 25.05 -18.07
C LEU A 15 -32.22 24.87 -17.89
N ALA A 16 -31.62 25.58 -16.95
CA ALA A 16 -30.24 25.36 -16.56
C ALA A 16 -30.15 24.02 -15.80
N PHE A 17 -29.74 22.96 -16.51
CA PHE A 17 -29.28 21.73 -15.86
C PHE A 17 -27.98 22.05 -15.12
N ALA A 18 -28.08 22.24 -13.81
CA ALA A 18 -26.91 22.14 -12.95
C ALA A 18 -26.35 20.72 -13.09
N VAL A 19 -25.22 20.59 -13.80
CA VAL A 19 -24.44 19.36 -13.82
C VAL A 19 -23.82 19.23 -12.43
N ALA A 20 -24.58 18.66 -11.49
CA ALA A 20 -24.03 18.21 -10.23
C ALA A 20 -22.96 17.18 -10.56
N HIS A 21 -21.69 17.55 -10.37
CA HIS A 21 -20.61 16.59 -10.44
C HIS A 21 -20.88 15.55 -9.35
N PRO A 22 -20.97 14.25 -9.68
CA PRO A 22 -21.12 13.23 -8.66
C PRO A 22 -19.93 13.35 -7.71
N THR A 23 -20.20 13.71 -6.46
CA THR A 23 -19.21 13.64 -5.39
C THR A 23 -18.86 12.17 -5.21
N VAL A 24 -17.68 11.79 -5.67
CA VAL A 24 -17.13 10.43 -5.52
C VAL A 24 -16.95 10.19 -4.02
N ALA A 25 -17.78 9.29 -3.47
CA ALA A 25 -17.67 8.82 -2.09
C ALA A 25 -16.50 7.82 -1.97
N LYS A 26 -16.10 7.49 -0.73
CA LYS A 26 -14.71 7.25 -0.33
C LYS A 26 -14.50 5.97 0.54
N ALA A 27 -13.84 4.92 0.00
CA ALA A 27 -13.37 3.69 0.69
C ALA A 27 -11.92 3.76 1.19
N TRP A 28 -11.62 3.43 2.45
CA TRP A 28 -10.45 3.97 3.20
C TRP A 28 -10.20 5.47 2.91
N ALA A 29 -11.22 6.20 2.47
CA ALA A 29 -11.07 7.32 1.55
C ALA A 29 -9.73 7.34 0.79
N PRO A 30 -9.62 6.85 -0.45
CA PRO A 30 -8.34 6.79 -1.12
C PRO A 30 -7.72 8.18 -1.28
N ALA A 31 -8.56 9.21 -1.24
CA ALA A 31 -8.18 10.62 -1.25
C ALA A 31 -7.92 11.25 0.14
N THR A 32 -8.14 10.56 1.27
CA THR A 32 -7.93 11.11 2.63
C THR A 32 -7.12 10.22 3.57
N THR A 33 -7.68 9.17 4.19
CA THR A 33 -6.98 8.43 5.26
C THR A 33 -5.77 7.65 4.75
N GLN A 34 -5.91 6.94 3.63
CA GLN A 34 -4.83 6.13 3.08
C GLN A 34 -3.57 6.92 2.71
N PRO A 35 -3.65 8.08 2.02
CA PRO A 35 -2.48 8.93 1.82
C PRO A 35 -1.90 9.39 3.16
N GLY A 36 -2.75 9.74 4.14
CA GLY A 36 -2.29 10.10 5.49
C GLY A 36 -1.48 8.98 6.17
N LEU A 37 -1.91 7.73 6.07
CA LEU A 37 -1.18 6.56 6.60
C LEU A 37 0.16 6.37 5.93
N VAL A 38 0.21 6.46 4.60
CA VAL A 38 1.44 6.36 3.83
C VAL A 38 2.41 7.48 4.18
N GLU A 39 1.92 8.70 4.41
CA GLU A 39 2.75 9.82 4.87
C GLU A 39 3.32 9.58 6.26
N LYS A 40 2.48 9.19 7.24
CA LYS A 40 2.95 8.88 8.60
C LYS A 40 3.94 7.74 8.61
N ALA A 41 3.74 6.73 7.77
CA ALA A 41 4.66 5.61 7.59
C ALA A 41 5.99 6.07 6.95
N ALA A 42 5.94 6.91 5.92
CA ALA A 42 7.13 7.47 5.29
C ALA A 42 7.97 8.28 6.29
N LEU A 43 7.32 9.11 7.10
CA LEU A 43 7.97 9.91 8.15
C LEU A 43 8.56 9.06 9.28
N ALA A 44 8.00 7.89 9.57
CA ALA A 44 8.53 6.94 10.55
C ALA A 44 9.63 6.01 9.98
N SER A 45 9.78 5.98 8.66
CA SER A 45 10.74 5.13 7.96
C SER A 45 12.11 5.79 7.80
N ARG A 46 13.10 5.03 7.32
CA ARG A 46 14.43 5.50 6.92
C ARG A 46 14.44 6.16 5.54
N LEU A 47 13.27 6.38 4.93
CA LEU A 47 13.18 6.94 3.57
C LEU A 47 13.73 8.36 3.51
N HIS A 48 13.52 9.19 4.54
CA HIS A 48 14.11 10.52 4.60
C HIS A 48 15.64 10.45 4.51
N ASP A 49 16.28 9.64 5.34
CA ASP A 49 17.74 9.45 5.35
C ASP A 49 18.26 8.86 4.04
N LYS A 50 17.48 7.95 3.42
CA LYS A 50 17.82 7.38 2.11
C LYS A 50 17.82 8.44 1.00
N LEU A 51 16.88 9.38 1.06
CA LEU A 51 16.78 10.48 0.10
C LEU A 51 17.87 11.53 0.34
N THR A 52 18.17 11.89 1.59
CA THR A 52 19.20 12.90 1.90
C THR A 52 20.62 12.40 1.74
N GLY A 53 20.91 11.17 2.18
CA GLY A 53 22.25 10.59 2.12
C GLY A 53 22.55 10.03 0.72
N PRO A 54 22.22 8.75 0.44
CA PRO A 54 22.60 8.10 -0.82
C PRO A 54 22.12 8.80 -2.09
N LEU A 55 20.99 9.50 -2.09
CA LEU A 55 20.47 10.21 -3.27
C LEU A 55 20.79 11.72 -3.28
N GLY A 56 21.38 12.26 -2.21
CA GLY A 56 21.84 13.65 -2.14
C GLY A 56 20.73 14.70 -2.26
N LEU A 57 19.47 14.38 -1.94
CA LEU A 57 18.36 15.34 -1.95
C LEU A 57 18.36 16.11 -0.64
N ALA A 58 18.75 17.39 -0.67
CA ALA A 58 18.97 18.19 0.52
C ALA A 58 17.76 18.24 1.47
N LEU A 59 16.54 18.18 0.94
CA LEU A 59 15.31 18.25 1.73
C LEU A 59 14.64 16.88 1.97
N GLY A 60 15.22 15.78 1.46
CA GLY A 60 14.69 14.43 1.65
C GLY A 60 13.24 14.27 1.20
N LEU A 61 12.36 13.88 2.15
CA LEU A 61 10.91 13.77 1.91
C LEU A 61 10.23 15.10 1.53
N PHE A 62 10.86 16.23 1.78
CA PHE A 62 10.34 17.56 1.46
C PHE A 62 10.99 18.15 0.20
N GLU A 63 11.75 17.34 -0.56
CA GLU A 63 12.33 17.77 -1.82
C GLU A 63 11.22 18.04 -2.86
N PRO A 64 11.20 19.21 -3.51
CA PRO A 64 10.31 19.47 -4.63
C PRO A 64 10.80 18.72 -5.87
N LEU A 65 10.00 17.79 -6.35
CA LEU A 65 10.30 16.95 -7.52
C LEU A 65 9.28 17.23 -8.62
N ALA A 66 9.78 17.39 -9.84
CA ALA A 66 8.96 17.66 -11.01
C ALA A 66 8.82 16.40 -11.88
N LEU A 67 7.59 16.11 -12.31
CA LEU A 67 7.28 15.15 -13.35
C LEU A 67 7.09 15.91 -14.67
N PRO A 68 7.92 15.67 -15.71
CA PRO A 68 7.77 16.33 -17.00
C PRO A 68 6.38 16.09 -17.60
N LYS A 69 5.84 17.12 -18.26
CA LYS A 69 4.61 16.98 -19.06
C LYS A 69 4.87 16.05 -20.24
N PRO A 70 3.84 15.34 -20.78
CA PRO A 70 4.03 14.42 -21.90
C PRO A 70 4.66 15.08 -23.14
N SER A 71 4.37 16.36 -23.38
CA SER A 71 4.96 17.15 -24.48
C SER A 71 6.48 17.36 -24.35
N ALA A 72 7.04 17.21 -23.15
CA ALA A 72 8.47 17.34 -22.87
C ALA A 72 9.18 15.98 -22.73
N ALA A 73 8.45 14.86 -22.89
CA ALA A 73 8.95 13.50 -22.66
C ALA A 73 10.19 13.17 -23.50
N ALA A 74 10.15 13.48 -24.81
CA ALA A 74 11.22 13.17 -25.73
C ALA A 74 12.55 13.88 -25.37
N ALA A 75 12.47 15.14 -24.95
CA ALA A 75 13.64 15.90 -24.53
C ALA A 75 14.27 15.34 -23.23
N ALA A 76 13.47 14.69 -22.39
CA ALA A 76 13.90 14.05 -21.16
C ALA A 76 14.26 12.55 -21.34
N GLY A 77 14.19 12.00 -22.55
CA GLY A 77 14.41 10.56 -22.78
C GLY A 77 13.40 9.67 -22.07
N LEU A 78 12.17 10.14 -21.87
CA LEU A 78 11.09 9.45 -21.17
C LEU A 78 10.05 8.91 -22.16
N GLU A 79 9.38 7.83 -21.78
CA GLU A 79 8.32 7.20 -22.56
C GLU A 79 7.04 8.06 -22.58
N PRO A 80 6.64 8.64 -23.73
CA PRO A 80 5.51 9.59 -23.77
C PRO A 80 4.16 8.95 -23.38
N GLU A 81 3.94 7.68 -23.74
CA GLU A 81 2.71 6.94 -23.43
C GLU A 81 2.56 6.75 -21.92
N ARG A 82 3.66 6.41 -21.24
CA ARG A 82 3.69 6.24 -19.79
C ARG A 82 3.38 7.55 -19.07
N LEU A 83 4.01 8.65 -19.49
CA LEU A 83 3.73 9.97 -18.93
C LEU A 83 2.28 10.39 -19.20
N THR A 84 1.75 10.12 -20.39
CA THR A 84 0.34 10.39 -20.71
C THR A 84 -0.59 9.64 -19.75
N TRP A 85 -0.36 8.34 -19.54
CA TRP A 85 -1.13 7.55 -18.58
C TRP A 85 -1.02 8.10 -17.16
N LEU A 86 0.19 8.43 -16.69
CA LEU A 86 0.39 8.99 -15.35
C LEU A 86 -0.34 10.32 -15.17
N TRP A 87 -0.21 11.23 -16.14
CA TRP A 87 -0.88 12.52 -16.09
C TRP A 87 -2.40 12.41 -16.15
N GLN A 88 -2.95 11.43 -16.89
CA GLN A 88 -4.38 11.13 -16.85
C GLN A 88 -4.83 10.65 -15.46
N ARG A 89 -4.03 9.81 -14.78
CA ARG A 89 -4.30 9.38 -13.40
C ARG A 89 -4.22 10.52 -12.40
N LEU A 90 -3.17 11.34 -12.48
CA LEU A 90 -2.96 12.50 -11.60
C LEU A 90 -4.06 13.55 -11.78
N ALA A 91 -4.51 13.78 -13.02
CA ALA A 91 -5.60 14.71 -13.31
C ALA A 91 -6.96 14.23 -12.78
N ALA A 92 -7.12 12.93 -12.50
CA ALA A 92 -8.33 12.38 -11.90
C ALA A 92 -8.36 12.53 -10.37
N LEU A 93 -7.26 12.96 -9.74
CA LEU A 93 -7.20 13.16 -8.29
C LEU A 93 -7.85 14.49 -7.90
N ASP A 94 -8.40 14.55 -6.69
CA ASP A 94 -8.94 15.79 -6.11
C ASP A 94 -7.80 16.81 -5.90
N PRO A 95 -7.81 17.97 -6.59
CA PRO A 95 -6.74 18.95 -6.47
C PRO A 95 -6.66 19.56 -5.07
N SER A 96 -7.78 19.64 -4.35
CA SER A 96 -7.84 20.18 -2.99
C SER A 96 -7.25 19.22 -1.95
N ALA A 97 -7.07 17.95 -2.31
CA ALA A 97 -6.56 16.94 -1.40
C ALA A 97 -5.05 17.03 -1.17
N GLY A 98 -4.30 17.84 -1.94
CA GLY A 98 -2.84 18.01 -1.81
C GLY A 98 -2.02 16.85 -2.37
N ASN A 99 -2.62 16.02 -3.22
CA ASN A 99 -1.96 14.88 -3.88
C ASN A 99 -1.69 15.14 -5.38
N THR A 100 -2.18 16.26 -5.91
CA THR A 100 -1.91 16.67 -7.29
C THR A 100 -0.65 17.51 -7.35
N PRO A 101 0.17 17.35 -8.40
CA PRO A 101 1.23 18.31 -8.67
C PRO A 101 0.65 19.67 -9.07
N ASP A 102 1.46 20.71 -8.94
CA ASP A 102 1.11 22.04 -9.43
C ASP A 102 1.06 22.12 -10.97
N SER A 103 0.78 23.32 -11.50
CA SER A 103 0.72 23.56 -12.95
C SER A 103 2.01 23.26 -13.72
N GLN A 104 3.15 23.14 -13.02
CA GLN A 104 4.46 22.79 -13.58
C GLN A 104 4.78 21.30 -13.43
N GLY A 105 3.88 20.51 -12.83
CA GLY A 105 4.16 19.10 -12.55
C GLY A 105 5.04 18.91 -11.32
N THR A 106 5.15 19.90 -10.44
CA THR A 106 5.97 19.82 -9.23
C THR A 106 5.14 19.41 -8.03
N ASN A 107 5.68 18.52 -7.21
CA ASN A 107 5.15 18.19 -5.89
C ASN A 107 6.27 17.80 -4.93
N LEU A 108 5.99 17.78 -3.63
CA LEU A 108 6.95 17.26 -2.64
C LEU A 108 7.11 15.74 -2.79
N ALA A 109 8.31 15.21 -2.51
CA ALA A 109 8.56 13.77 -2.51
C ALA A 109 7.55 12.99 -1.64
N LEU A 110 7.21 13.51 -0.47
CA LEU A 110 6.17 12.97 0.40
C LEU A 110 4.78 12.94 -0.28
N ASN A 111 4.43 13.99 -1.01
CA ASN A 111 3.15 14.08 -1.70
C ASN A 111 3.09 13.15 -2.93
N TRP A 112 4.22 12.82 -3.55
CA TRP A 112 4.27 11.80 -4.60
C TRP A 112 3.99 10.39 -4.06
N LEU A 113 4.43 10.07 -2.83
CA LEU A 113 4.03 8.83 -2.14
C LEU A 113 2.52 8.82 -1.89
N ALA A 114 1.99 9.91 -1.35
CA ALA A 114 0.55 10.06 -1.08
C ALA A 114 -0.27 9.93 -2.37
N ALA A 115 0.16 10.55 -3.47
CA ALA A 115 -0.47 10.42 -4.79
C ALA A 115 -0.46 8.97 -5.29
N GLY A 116 0.65 8.24 -5.10
CA GLY A 116 0.75 6.83 -5.44
C GLY A 116 -0.27 5.97 -4.71
N ALA A 117 -0.46 6.22 -3.42
CA ALA A 117 -1.48 5.56 -2.61
C ALA A 117 -2.90 5.78 -3.14
N VAL A 118 -3.20 7.01 -3.60
CA VAL A 118 -4.52 7.34 -4.16
C VAL A 118 -4.72 6.71 -5.54
N ILE A 119 -3.70 6.77 -6.40
CA ILE A 119 -3.77 6.21 -7.76
C ILE A 119 -3.96 4.68 -7.71
N GLU A 120 -3.36 3.99 -6.75
CA GLU A 120 -3.50 2.54 -6.63
C GLU A 120 -4.96 2.09 -6.46
N ASN A 121 -5.77 2.94 -5.84
CA ASN A 121 -7.20 2.72 -5.62
C ASN A 121 -8.09 3.40 -6.68
N THR A 122 -7.47 4.03 -7.70
CA THR A 122 -8.17 4.79 -8.74
C THR A 122 -7.82 4.25 -10.14
N PRO A 123 -8.75 3.55 -10.80
CA PRO A 123 -10.17 3.54 -10.55
C PRO A 123 -10.55 2.43 -9.53
N PRO A 124 -11.77 2.47 -8.97
CA PRO A 124 -12.19 1.61 -7.86
C PRO A 124 -12.03 0.10 -8.15
N GLU A 125 -12.05 -0.31 -9.42
CA GLU A 125 -11.88 -1.70 -9.82
C GLU A 125 -10.52 -2.28 -9.43
N ARG A 126 -9.50 -1.45 -9.19
CA ARG A 126 -8.21 -1.91 -8.67
C ARG A 126 -8.32 -2.46 -7.24
N GLY A 127 -9.25 -1.92 -6.44
CA GLY A 127 -9.50 -2.34 -5.07
C GLY A 127 -9.87 -3.82 -4.92
N ARG A 128 -10.37 -4.48 -5.97
CA ARG A 128 -10.61 -5.93 -5.98
C ARG A 128 -9.36 -6.76 -5.70
N HIS A 129 -8.19 -6.21 -6.01
CA HIS A 129 -6.91 -6.86 -5.80
C HIS A 129 -6.34 -6.62 -4.41
N HIS A 130 -7.02 -5.84 -3.56
CA HIS A 130 -6.50 -5.45 -2.24
C HIS A 130 -6.99 -6.40 -1.13
N PHE A 131 -7.51 -7.56 -1.49
CA PHE A 131 -7.96 -8.59 -0.56
C PHE A 131 -6.90 -9.67 -0.39
N LEU A 132 -6.76 -10.20 0.82
CA LEU A 132 -5.91 -11.36 1.12
C LEU A 132 -6.44 -12.06 2.35
N ASP A 133 -7.01 -13.24 2.17
CA ASP A 133 -7.30 -14.15 3.28
C ASP A 133 -6.00 -14.89 3.68
N PRO A 134 -5.38 -14.57 4.83
CA PRO A 134 -4.14 -15.22 5.28
C PRO A 134 -4.26 -16.74 5.50
N LEU A 135 -5.45 -17.29 5.74
CA LEU A 135 -5.61 -18.73 5.97
C LEU A 135 -5.56 -19.53 4.67
N SER A 136 -6.13 -18.98 3.60
CA SER A 136 -6.20 -19.65 2.29
C SER A 136 -5.19 -19.11 1.27
N GLY A 137 -4.60 -17.94 1.53
CA GLY A 137 -3.74 -17.21 0.59
C GLY A 137 -4.50 -16.62 -0.60
N ARG A 138 -5.84 -16.65 -0.59
CA ARG A 138 -6.69 -16.19 -1.70
C ARG A 138 -6.96 -14.69 -1.63
N GLY A 139 -7.18 -14.07 -2.79
CA GLY A 139 -7.66 -12.71 -2.90
C GLY A 139 -9.17 -12.63 -2.78
N LEU A 140 -9.79 -11.60 -3.36
CA LEU A 140 -11.24 -11.50 -3.41
C LEU A 140 -11.81 -12.71 -4.18
N HIS A 141 -12.80 -13.38 -3.61
CA HIS A 141 -13.44 -14.52 -4.25
C HIS A 141 -14.90 -14.69 -3.82
N ASP A 142 -15.74 -15.15 -4.74
CA ASP A 142 -17.16 -15.44 -4.50
C ASP A 142 -17.36 -16.95 -4.33
N ASP A 143 -17.08 -17.49 -3.14
CA ASP A 143 -17.32 -18.91 -2.88
C ASP A 143 -18.84 -19.20 -2.82
N PRO A 144 -19.32 -20.31 -3.39
CA PRO A 144 -20.75 -20.59 -3.59
C PRO A 144 -21.57 -20.86 -2.31
N GLY A 145 -21.01 -20.62 -1.11
CA GLY A 145 -21.74 -20.69 0.16
C GLY A 145 -22.67 -19.49 0.42
N LEU A 146 -22.53 -18.40 -0.33
CA LEU A 146 -23.28 -17.16 -0.13
C LEU A 146 -23.99 -16.73 -1.44
N THR A 147 -25.11 -17.38 -1.78
CA THR A 147 -26.13 -16.84 -2.74
C THR A 147 -25.63 -16.49 -4.17
N GLY A 148 -24.61 -17.19 -4.69
CA GLY A 148 -23.88 -16.81 -5.91
C GLY A 148 -24.69 -16.70 -7.22
N MET A 149 -25.70 -17.54 -7.48
CA MET A 149 -26.45 -17.47 -8.75
C MET A 149 -27.67 -16.54 -8.69
N ALA A 150 -28.40 -16.53 -7.57
CA ALA A 150 -29.58 -15.68 -7.43
C ALA A 150 -29.21 -14.19 -7.34
N HIS A 151 -28.05 -13.86 -6.77
CA HIS A 151 -27.63 -12.47 -6.60
C HIS A 151 -26.92 -11.89 -7.83
N SER A 152 -26.14 -12.68 -8.58
CA SER A 152 -25.60 -12.25 -9.89
C SER A 152 -26.73 -11.99 -10.88
N LEU A 153 -27.78 -12.82 -10.88
CA LEU A 153 -29.00 -12.57 -11.64
C LEU A 153 -29.77 -11.35 -11.12
N ARG A 154 -29.83 -11.13 -9.81
CA ARG A 154 -30.46 -9.94 -9.21
C ARG A 154 -29.70 -8.64 -9.49
N LEU A 155 -28.36 -8.64 -9.50
CA LEU A 155 -27.54 -7.49 -9.90
C LEU A 155 -27.68 -7.18 -11.40
N ALA A 156 -27.88 -8.20 -12.23
CA ALA A 156 -28.20 -8.05 -13.65
C ALA A 156 -29.64 -7.55 -13.90
N LEU A 157 -30.60 -7.97 -13.07
CA LEU A 157 -32.03 -7.63 -13.19
C LEU A 157 -32.41 -6.29 -12.52
N ASP A 158 -31.72 -5.86 -11.45
CA ASP A 158 -31.94 -4.57 -10.77
C ASP A 158 -31.37 -3.35 -11.55
N GLY A 159 -31.00 -3.56 -12.83
CA GLY A 159 -31.04 -2.52 -13.86
C GLY A 159 -29.86 -1.55 -13.96
N ARG A 160 -28.69 -1.85 -13.39
CA ARG A 160 -27.53 -0.92 -13.46
C ARG A 160 -26.21 -1.52 -13.97
N GLY A 161 -26.15 -2.84 -14.18
CA GLY A 161 -25.19 -3.49 -15.06
C GLY A 161 -25.93 -4.06 -16.24
N GLY A 162 -26.27 -3.22 -17.24
CA GLY A 162 -27.04 -3.68 -18.39
C GLY A 162 -26.36 -4.86 -19.10
N VAL A 163 -27.08 -5.56 -19.98
CA VAL A 163 -26.54 -6.64 -20.85
C VAL A 163 -25.23 -6.21 -21.56
N ARG A 164 -25.03 -4.91 -21.78
CA ARG A 164 -23.80 -4.30 -22.27
C ARG A 164 -22.60 -4.50 -21.33
N GLY A 165 -22.76 -4.44 -20.01
CA GLY A 165 -21.69 -4.65 -19.04
C GLY A 165 -21.23 -6.11 -18.95
N LEU A 166 -22.16 -7.05 -19.15
CA LEU A 166 -21.86 -8.48 -19.33
C LEU A 166 -21.15 -8.74 -20.67
N ALA A 167 -21.52 -8.03 -21.73
CA ALA A 167 -20.91 -8.16 -23.06
C ALA A 167 -19.53 -7.48 -23.19
N THR A 168 -19.23 -6.45 -22.39
CA THR A 168 -17.93 -5.75 -22.40
C THR A 168 -16.95 -6.23 -21.33
N GLY A 169 -17.32 -7.22 -20.50
CA GLY A 169 -16.49 -7.68 -19.39
C GLY A 169 -16.30 -6.65 -18.27
N THR A 170 -17.22 -5.68 -18.15
CA THR A 170 -17.18 -4.61 -17.13
C THR A 170 -18.05 -4.92 -15.92
N THR A 171 -18.78 -6.03 -15.93
CA THR A 171 -19.43 -6.56 -14.72
C THR A 171 -18.38 -7.08 -13.75
N PHE A 172 -18.34 -6.43 -12.60
CA PHE A 172 -17.56 -6.84 -11.45
C PHE A 172 -17.92 -8.28 -11.04
N ASP A 173 -17.00 -9.21 -11.26
CA ASP A 173 -17.22 -10.65 -11.04
C ASP A 173 -16.96 -11.11 -9.60
N LEU A 174 -16.72 -10.16 -8.69
CA LEU A 174 -16.40 -10.42 -7.28
C LEU A 174 -15.16 -11.31 -7.11
N THR A 175 -14.21 -11.21 -8.05
CA THR A 175 -12.91 -11.88 -7.95
C THR A 175 -11.75 -10.90 -8.05
N GLY A 176 -10.61 -11.29 -7.48
CA GLY A 176 -9.39 -10.51 -7.56
C GLY A 176 -8.16 -11.33 -7.19
N ARG A 177 -7.05 -11.02 -7.86
CA ARG A 177 -5.71 -11.48 -7.47
C ARG A 177 -5.44 -11.12 -5.98
N PRO A 178 -4.84 -12.01 -5.17
CA PRO A 178 -4.46 -11.69 -3.79
C PRO A 178 -3.54 -10.45 -3.73
N ALA A 179 -3.67 -9.64 -2.68
CA ALA A 179 -2.94 -8.38 -2.49
C ALA A 179 -1.42 -8.52 -2.69
N LEU A 180 -0.81 -9.54 -2.06
CA LEU A 180 0.61 -9.81 -2.24
C LEU A 180 0.96 -10.15 -3.70
N SER A 181 0.17 -11.01 -4.35
CA SER A 181 0.38 -11.36 -5.76
C SER A 181 0.14 -10.18 -6.71
N TRP A 182 -0.73 -9.24 -6.35
CA TRP A 182 -0.95 -7.99 -7.08
C TRP A 182 0.19 -6.99 -6.89
N ALA A 183 0.74 -6.88 -5.70
CA ALA A 183 1.93 -6.07 -5.45
C ALA A 183 3.15 -6.56 -6.26
N LEU A 184 3.25 -7.87 -6.51
CA LEU A 184 4.35 -8.50 -7.26
C LEU A 184 4.11 -8.63 -8.76
N ALA A 185 2.90 -8.28 -9.21
CA ALA A 185 2.45 -8.43 -10.59
C ALA A 185 3.26 -7.61 -11.59
N GLU A 186 3.62 -8.20 -12.73
CA GLU A 186 4.24 -7.46 -13.84
C GLU A 186 3.25 -6.50 -14.52
N ASP A 187 1.97 -6.88 -14.54
CA ASP A 187 0.86 -6.09 -15.07
C ASP A 187 0.35 -5.02 -14.09
N ASN A 188 0.85 -4.97 -12.85
CA ASN A 188 0.60 -3.84 -11.97
C ASN A 188 1.56 -2.69 -12.29
N GLU A 189 1.00 -1.60 -12.82
CA GLU A 189 1.75 -0.45 -13.31
C GLU A 189 2.40 0.40 -12.22
N LEU A 190 2.09 0.12 -10.95
CA LEU A 190 2.69 0.70 -9.74
C LEU A 190 3.25 -0.35 -8.78
N GLY A 191 3.33 -1.62 -9.21
CA GLY A 191 3.80 -2.74 -8.39
C GLY A 191 5.32 -2.74 -8.15
N LEU A 192 5.80 -3.76 -7.43
CA LEU A 192 7.21 -3.94 -7.09
C LEU A 192 8.15 -3.93 -8.30
N PRO A 193 7.85 -4.60 -9.43
CA PRO A 193 8.74 -4.56 -10.60
C PRO A 193 8.95 -3.13 -11.13
N ARG A 194 7.91 -2.29 -11.07
CA ARG A 194 7.96 -0.89 -11.47
C ARG A 194 8.77 -0.06 -10.48
N PHE A 195 8.51 -0.21 -9.18
CA PHE A 195 9.30 0.43 -8.14
C PHE A 195 10.80 0.18 -8.31
N LEU A 196 11.22 -1.10 -8.43
CA LEU A 196 12.63 -1.45 -8.58
C LEU A 196 13.25 -0.88 -9.86
N THR A 197 12.51 -0.94 -10.97
CA THR A 197 12.97 -0.39 -12.26
C THR A 197 13.20 1.11 -12.19
N PHE A 198 12.26 1.86 -11.59
CA PHE A 198 12.38 3.31 -11.49
C PHE A 198 13.37 3.75 -10.41
N LEU A 199 13.52 3.00 -9.32
CA LEU A 199 14.59 3.22 -8.35
C LEU A 199 15.97 3.10 -9.02
N GLU A 200 16.19 2.08 -9.85
CA GLU A 200 17.43 1.92 -10.61
C GLU A 200 17.65 3.09 -11.61
N ARG A 201 16.58 3.58 -12.22
CA ARG A 201 16.62 4.74 -13.13
C ARG A 201 16.96 6.06 -12.44
N THR A 202 16.79 6.18 -11.13
CA THR A 202 17.30 7.35 -10.38
C THR A 202 18.82 7.46 -10.47
N ALA A 203 19.53 6.32 -10.54
CA ALA A 203 20.97 6.28 -10.70
C ALA A 203 21.42 6.18 -12.17
N SER A 204 20.61 5.61 -13.06
CA SER A 204 21.03 5.31 -14.44
C SER A 204 20.52 6.30 -15.50
N GLY A 205 19.57 7.18 -15.18
CA GLY A 205 19.05 8.17 -16.12
C GLY A 205 20.12 9.13 -16.63
N GLU A 206 20.17 9.35 -17.95
CA GLU A 206 21.20 10.16 -18.60
C GLU A 206 21.12 11.63 -18.17
N THR A 207 19.94 12.23 -18.16
CA THR A 207 19.75 13.64 -17.80
C THR A 207 19.26 13.81 -16.35
N PRO A 208 19.52 14.96 -15.70
CA PRO A 208 18.96 15.26 -14.38
C PRO A 208 17.43 15.13 -14.33
N GLU A 209 16.74 15.57 -15.39
CA GLU A 209 15.29 15.49 -15.53
C GLU A 209 14.80 14.04 -15.59
N ALA A 210 15.49 13.17 -16.33
CA ALA A 210 15.16 11.75 -16.41
C ALA A 210 15.29 11.07 -15.04
N ARG A 211 16.36 11.38 -14.30
CA ARG A 211 16.60 10.85 -12.94
C ARG A 211 15.55 11.31 -11.95
N ARG A 212 15.17 12.59 -11.99
CA ARG A 212 14.10 13.15 -11.15
C ARG A 212 12.73 12.57 -11.47
N ALA A 213 12.38 12.43 -12.75
CA ALA A 213 11.15 11.78 -13.17
C ALA A 213 11.09 10.31 -12.73
N ALA A 214 12.21 9.59 -12.85
CA ALA A 214 12.32 8.22 -12.35
C ALA A 214 12.11 8.15 -10.82
N LEU A 215 12.65 9.10 -10.06
CA LEU A 215 12.41 9.16 -8.62
C LEU A 215 10.93 9.39 -8.30
N VAL A 216 10.25 10.28 -9.04
CA VAL A 216 8.80 10.47 -8.88
C VAL A 216 8.04 9.17 -9.14
N GLU A 217 8.35 8.44 -10.21
CA GLU A 217 7.69 7.16 -10.50
C GLU A 217 8.00 6.09 -9.45
N ALA A 218 9.22 6.06 -8.91
CA ALA A 218 9.58 5.17 -7.82
C ALA A 218 8.78 5.50 -6.55
N LEU A 219 8.62 6.78 -6.20
CA LEU A 219 7.82 7.21 -5.05
C LEU A 219 6.33 6.93 -5.25
N LEU A 220 5.78 7.13 -6.45
CA LEU A 220 4.40 6.74 -6.77
C LEU A 220 4.19 5.23 -6.56
N SER A 221 5.11 4.41 -7.05
CA SER A 221 5.05 2.95 -6.91
C SER A 221 5.20 2.52 -5.44
N LEU A 222 6.09 3.18 -4.69
CA LEU A 222 6.30 2.90 -3.27
C LEU A 222 5.04 3.24 -2.44
N GLY A 223 4.40 4.38 -2.73
CA GLY A 223 3.15 4.78 -2.10
C GLY A 223 2.00 3.81 -2.40
N ALA A 224 1.90 3.34 -3.65
CA ALA A 224 0.95 2.32 -4.07
C ALA A 224 1.15 0.98 -3.33
N LEU A 225 2.39 0.50 -3.24
CA LEU A 225 2.72 -0.71 -2.47
C LEU A 225 2.37 -0.55 -0.99
N GLY A 226 2.62 0.64 -0.43
CA GLY A 226 2.22 0.99 0.94
C GLY A 226 0.71 0.95 1.13
N ALA A 227 -0.07 1.43 0.15
CA ALA A 227 -1.52 1.40 0.16
C ALA A 227 -2.08 -0.04 0.14
N VAL A 228 -1.56 -0.89 -0.76
CA VAL A 228 -1.95 -2.32 -0.83
C VAL A 228 -1.68 -3.05 0.49
N LEU A 229 -0.54 -2.78 1.14
CA LEU A 229 -0.26 -3.34 2.47
C LEU A 229 -1.16 -2.73 3.54
N ALA A 230 -1.41 -1.42 3.52
CA ALA A 230 -2.24 -0.75 4.52
C ALA A 230 -3.67 -1.32 4.57
N ASP A 231 -4.20 -1.73 3.42
CA ASP A 231 -5.51 -2.39 3.32
C ASP A 231 -5.55 -3.75 4.03
N MET A 232 -4.41 -4.38 4.33
CA MET A 232 -4.38 -5.55 5.21
C MET A 232 -4.71 -5.20 6.67
N GLY A 233 -4.73 -3.92 7.01
CA GLY A 233 -5.26 -3.37 8.26
C GLY A 233 -6.78 -3.32 8.31
N GLU A 234 -7.46 -3.49 7.18
CA GLU A 234 -8.92 -3.50 7.07
C GLU A 234 -9.48 -4.90 7.34
N PRO A 235 -10.32 -5.09 8.37
CA PRO A 235 -10.91 -6.40 8.64
C PRO A 235 -11.67 -6.97 7.43
N ALA A 236 -12.34 -6.15 6.63
CA ALA A 236 -13.08 -6.64 5.47
C ALA A 236 -12.17 -7.20 4.36
N HIS A 237 -11.01 -6.59 4.12
CA HIS A 237 -10.08 -7.02 3.07
C HIS A 237 -9.40 -8.36 3.38
N VAL A 238 -9.18 -8.66 4.66
CA VAL A 238 -8.51 -9.89 5.11
C VAL A 238 -9.47 -11.02 5.45
N ARG A 239 -10.78 -10.73 5.44
CA ARG A 239 -11.86 -11.68 5.72
C ARG A 239 -12.76 -11.92 4.51
N ASN A 240 -12.28 -11.52 3.32
CA ASN A 240 -13.01 -11.65 2.05
C ASN A 240 -14.46 -11.12 2.12
N ASP A 241 -14.71 -10.09 2.93
CA ASP A 241 -16.05 -9.63 3.30
C ASP A 241 -16.53 -8.50 2.41
N PHE A 242 -16.43 -8.69 1.09
CA PHE A 242 -16.87 -7.64 0.18
C PHE A 242 -18.38 -7.41 0.25
N ARG A 243 -19.16 -8.50 0.29
CA ARG A 243 -20.63 -8.44 0.28
C ARG A 243 -21.17 -7.78 1.55
N GLY A 244 -20.71 -8.21 2.72
CA GLY A 244 -21.22 -7.70 3.99
C GLY A 244 -20.74 -6.28 4.30
N ALA A 245 -19.50 -5.95 3.94
CA ALA A 245 -18.92 -4.65 4.25
C ALA A 245 -19.26 -3.54 3.23
N TYR A 246 -19.31 -3.84 1.92
CA TYR A 246 -19.45 -2.80 0.88
C TYR A 246 -20.82 -2.79 0.19
N LEU A 247 -21.52 -3.94 0.09
CA LEU A 247 -22.81 -4.01 -0.62
C LEU A 247 -24.04 -3.77 0.27
N ARG A 248 -23.92 -3.99 1.59
CA ARG A 248 -25.05 -4.01 2.54
C ARG A 248 -25.87 -2.72 2.60
N ARG A 249 -25.29 -1.56 2.29
CA ARG A 249 -25.98 -0.25 2.17
C ARG A 249 -26.75 -0.06 0.85
N GLY A 250 -27.22 -1.14 0.21
CA GLY A 250 -28.05 -1.07 -1.00
C GLY A 250 -27.31 -0.57 -2.24
N GLY A 251 -26.02 -0.90 -2.39
CA GLY A 251 -25.20 -0.44 -3.51
C GLY A 251 -25.25 -1.33 -4.74
N GLY A 252 -25.63 -0.75 -5.90
CA GLY A 252 -25.22 -1.27 -7.20
C GLY A 252 -23.72 -1.06 -7.46
N ALA A 253 -23.26 -1.19 -8.70
CA ALA A 253 -21.84 -1.20 -9.09
C ALA A 253 -20.93 -0.07 -8.52
N GLY A 254 -21.48 1.07 -8.08
CA GLY A 254 -20.75 2.14 -7.36
C GLY A 254 -20.64 1.95 -5.84
N SER A 255 -20.80 0.73 -5.33
CA SER A 255 -20.64 0.40 -3.91
C SER A 255 -19.18 0.46 -3.44
N TRP A 256 -18.23 0.13 -4.34
CA TRP A 256 -16.79 0.27 -4.14
C TRP A 256 -16.40 1.68 -3.75
N ASP A 257 -17.02 2.69 -4.37
CA ASP A 257 -16.71 4.08 -4.08
C ASP A 257 -16.94 4.37 -2.59
N ARG A 258 -18.03 3.88 -2.00
CA ARG A 258 -18.46 4.32 -0.66
C ARG A 258 -17.65 3.78 0.51
N GLY A 259 -16.90 2.71 0.30
CA GLY A 259 -16.17 2.03 1.37
C GLY A 259 -17.03 1.21 2.30
N SER A 260 -16.33 0.50 3.20
CA SER A 260 -16.94 -0.16 4.35
C SER A 260 -17.44 0.84 5.39
N ASP A 261 -18.33 0.39 6.28
CA ASP A 261 -18.80 1.24 7.40
C ASP A 261 -17.65 1.70 8.31
N PHE A 262 -16.66 0.84 8.51
CA PHE A 262 -15.46 1.16 9.30
C PHE A 262 -14.55 2.16 8.57
N GLU A 263 -14.32 1.96 7.28
CA GLU A 263 -13.56 2.88 6.44
C GLU A 263 -14.17 4.28 6.41
N ALA A 264 -15.49 4.35 6.23
CA ALA A 264 -16.23 5.60 6.25
C ALA A 264 -16.11 6.30 7.61
N PHE A 265 -16.18 5.54 8.71
CA PHE A 265 -15.95 6.05 10.05
C PHE A 265 -14.53 6.62 10.20
N VAL A 266 -13.49 5.87 9.81
CA VAL A 266 -12.09 6.30 9.89
C VAL A 266 -11.85 7.56 9.05
N ALA A 267 -12.37 7.60 7.82
CA ALA A 267 -12.28 8.77 6.95
C ALA A 267 -12.95 10.01 7.54
N ALA A 268 -14.14 9.87 8.11
CA ALA A 268 -14.85 10.98 8.77
C ALA A 268 -14.13 11.45 10.04
N ARG A 269 -13.56 10.52 10.82
CA ARG A 269 -12.95 10.80 12.12
C ARG A 269 -11.55 11.38 12.04
N TYR A 270 -10.73 10.88 11.11
CA TYR A 270 -9.31 11.19 11.02
C TYR A 270 -8.95 11.94 9.72
N GLY A 271 -9.61 11.64 8.60
CA GLY A 271 -9.22 12.17 7.28
C GLY A 271 -7.73 11.92 6.99
N ARG A 272 -7.10 12.81 6.20
CA ARG A 272 -5.64 12.73 5.91
C ARG A 272 -4.79 13.20 7.09
N ALA A 273 -5.10 14.38 7.62
CA ALA A 273 -4.25 15.07 8.60
C ALA A 273 -4.36 14.49 10.02
N GLY A 274 -5.50 13.87 10.36
CA GLY A 274 -5.77 13.34 11.70
C GLY A 274 -5.30 11.90 11.90
N VAL A 275 -4.76 11.22 10.89
CA VAL A 275 -4.19 9.88 11.04
C VAL A 275 -3.10 9.92 12.13
N PRO A 276 -3.16 9.02 13.14
CA PRO A 276 -2.17 8.99 14.20
C PRO A 276 -0.78 8.64 13.63
N SER A 277 0.27 9.08 14.34
CA SER A 277 1.64 8.69 13.99
C SER A 277 1.79 7.16 14.00
N ALA A 278 2.56 6.64 13.05
CA ALA A 278 2.92 5.23 13.02
C ALA A 278 3.70 4.86 14.30
N ALA A 279 3.50 3.63 14.79
CA ALA A 279 4.37 3.05 15.80
C ALA A 279 5.76 2.74 15.20
N ALA A 280 6.70 2.27 16.04
CA ALA A 280 8.03 1.88 15.60
C ALA A 280 7.97 0.89 14.42
N PRO A 281 8.75 1.08 13.34
CA PRO A 281 8.65 0.25 12.14
C PRO A 281 8.79 -1.25 12.45
N VAL A 282 7.91 -2.06 11.89
CA VAL A 282 7.96 -3.52 12.04
C VAL A 282 9.04 -4.09 11.13
N GLU A 283 9.90 -4.95 11.66
CA GLU A 283 10.90 -5.67 10.87
C GLU A 283 10.38 -7.05 10.47
N ARG A 284 10.48 -7.38 9.18
CA ARG A 284 10.15 -8.70 8.64
C ARG A 284 11.23 -9.17 7.66
N PRO A 285 11.52 -10.47 7.61
CA PRO A 285 12.64 -10.99 6.83
C PRO A 285 12.42 -10.90 5.32
N THR A 286 11.17 -10.86 4.84
CA THR A 286 10.82 -10.82 3.42
C THR A 286 9.67 -9.84 3.20
N LEU A 287 9.49 -9.41 1.95
CA LEU A 287 8.31 -8.61 1.57
C LEU A 287 7.00 -9.35 1.88
N SER A 288 6.93 -10.65 1.57
CA SER A 288 5.73 -11.45 1.83
C SER A 288 5.36 -11.49 3.31
N ALA A 289 6.36 -11.54 4.20
CA ALA A 289 6.15 -11.63 5.64
C ALA A 289 5.49 -10.38 6.25
N PHE A 290 5.48 -9.24 5.55
CA PHE A 290 4.68 -8.08 5.94
C PHE A 290 3.17 -8.30 5.76
N PHE A 291 2.78 -9.07 4.74
CA PHE A 291 1.38 -9.39 4.45
C PHE A 291 0.89 -10.56 5.31
N THR A 292 1.56 -11.71 5.20
CA THR A 292 1.26 -12.95 5.92
C THR A 292 2.54 -13.74 6.18
N ALA A 293 2.60 -14.51 7.26
CA ALA A 293 3.76 -15.35 7.55
C ALA A 293 3.43 -16.58 8.41
N PRO A 294 4.33 -17.58 8.43
CA PRO A 294 4.14 -18.79 9.23
C PRO A 294 4.00 -18.55 10.75
N ASP A 295 4.56 -17.45 11.26
CA ASP A 295 4.41 -17.06 12.67
C ASP A 295 3.07 -16.36 12.99
N GLY A 296 2.22 -16.14 11.97
CA GLY A 296 0.94 -15.44 12.11
C GLY A 296 1.09 -13.97 12.46
N ARG A 297 2.24 -13.36 12.15
CA ARG A 297 2.57 -11.96 12.44
C ARG A 297 2.70 -11.09 11.17
N GLY A 298 2.20 -11.52 10.03
CA GLY A 298 1.89 -10.60 8.94
C GLY A 298 0.70 -9.72 9.31
N LEU A 299 0.58 -8.54 8.67
CA LEU A 299 -0.49 -7.60 8.99
C LEU A 299 -1.87 -8.22 8.76
N ALA A 300 -2.04 -9.00 7.67
CA ALA A 300 -3.30 -9.68 7.40
C ALA A 300 -3.62 -10.73 8.47
N ASP A 301 -2.62 -11.51 8.89
CA ASP A 301 -2.77 -12.53 9.95
C ASP A 301 -3.25 -11.89 11.26
N GLU A 302 -2.62 -10.77 11.65
CA GLU A 302 -2.94 -10.09 12.90
C GLU A 302 -4.32 -9.42 12.83
N THR A 303 -4.63 -8.72 11.74
CA THR A 303 -5.93 -8.07 11.54
C THR A 303 -7.05 -9.11 11.57
N GLN A 304 -6.93 -10.20 10.80
CA GLN A 304 -7.96 -11.23 10.71
C GLN A 304 -8.23 -11.90 12.07
N ARG A 305 -7.16 -12.17 12.83
CA ARG A 305 -7.25 -12.82 14.14
C ARG A 305 -7.89 -11.92 15.21
N ARG A 306 -7.71 -10.61 15.10
CA ARG A 306 -8.12 -9.66 16.15
C ARG A 306 -9.51 -9.11 15.94
N PHE A 307 -9.92 -8.83 14.70
CA PHE A 307 -11.10 -8.03 14.43
C PHE A 307 -12.14 -8.73 13.55
N PHE A 308 -13.41 -8.46 13.83
CA PHE A 308 -14.52 -8.82 12.94
C PHE A 308 -14.67 -7.78 11.83
N SER A 309 -15.25 -8.19 10.70
CA SER A 309 -15.82 -7.31 9.68
C SER A 309 -17.35 -7.43 9.66
N ALA A 310 -18.06 -6.52 9.00
CA ALA A 310 -19.51 -6.39 9.11
C ALA A 310 -20.30 -7.67 8.73
N GLY A 311 -19.87 -8.40 7.71
CA GLY A 311 -20.45 -9.66 7.25
C GLY A 311 -19.83 -10.91 7.88
N THR A 312 -18.90 -10.76 8.82
CA THR A 312 -18.24 -11.91 9.48
C THR A 312 -18.39 -11.88 11.00
N VAL A 313 -19.27 -11.02 11.50
CA VAL A 313 -19.82 -11.13 12.87
C VAL A 313 -20.62 -12.43 13.01
N PRO A 314 -20.78 -12.98 14.23
CA PRO A 314 -21.67 -14.11 14.46
C PRO A 314 -23.08 -13.85 13.93
N GLU A 315 -23.75 -14.91 13.49
CA GLU A 315 -25.17 -14.86 13.17
C GLU A 315 -25.98 -14.58 14.43
N ASN A 316 -27.17 -13.99 14.24
CA ASN A 316 -28.10 -13.79 15.34
C ASN A 316 -28.55 -15.14 15.90
N VAL A 317 -28.54 -15.28 17.22
CA VAL A 317 -28.89 -16.54 17.88
C VAL A 317 -30.28 -16.45 18.44
N ALA A 318 -31.18 -17.35 18.04
CA ALA A 318 -32.51 -17.48 18.64
C ALA A 318 -32.39 -17.89 20.11
N VAL A 319 -33.16 -17.25 20.99
CA VAL A 319 -33.15 -17.54 22.43
C VAL A 319 -34.56 -17.63 23.00
N ASP A 320 -34.75 -18.56 23.94
CA ASP A 320 -35.96 -18.72 24.74
C ASP A 320 -35.67 -18.52 26.24
N ALA A 321 -36.62 -18.92 27.10
CA ALA A 321 -36.48 -18.82 28.55
C ALA A 321 -35.41 -19.76 29.14
N ASN A 322 -35.08 -20.85 28.44
CA ASN A 322 -34.16 -21.89 28.90
C ASN A 322 -32.75 -21.72 28.31
N THR A 323 -32.60 -20.91 27.26
CA THR A 323 -31.33 -20.69 26.57
C THR A 323 -30.32 -20.01 27.49
N THR A 324 -29.18 -20.66 27.72
CA THR A 324 -28.11 -20.15 28.57
C THR A 324 -27.11 -19.28 27.79
N PRO A 325 -26.32 -18.42 28.46
CA PRO A 325 -25.21 -17.72 27.79
C PRO A 325 -24.17 -18.65 27.16
N LEU A 326 -24.02 -19.88 27.66
CA LEU A 326 -23.13 -20.88 27.06
C LEU A 326 -23.69 -21.36 25.72
N ASP A 327 -24.99 -21.62 25.64
CA ASP A 327 -25.65 -22.06 24.40
C ASP A 327 -25.52 -20.98 23.33
N VAL A 328 -25.77 -19.70 23.69
CA VAL A 328 -25.59 -18.57 22.76
C VAL A 328 -24.14 -18.45 22.29
N LYS A 329 -23.17 -18.61 23.19
CA LYS A 329 -21.75 -18.58 22.83
C LYS A 329 -21.39 -19.70 21.84
N VAL A 330 -21.86 -20.92 22.10
CA VAL A 330 -21.59 -22.08 21.23
C VAL A 330 -22.21 -21.87 19.85
N ALA A 331 -23.48 -21.45 19.79
CA ALA A 331 -24.16 -21.15 18.53
C ALA A 331 -23.47 -20.01 17.76
N ALA A 332 -23.16 -18.90 18.43
CA ALA A 332 -22.49 -17.75 17.83
C ALA A 332 -21.09 -18.11 17.27
N ASN A 333 -20.30 -18.90 18.01
CA ASN A 333 -18.99 -19.34 17.51
C ASN A 333 -19.11 -20.40 16.41
N GLY A 334 -20.16 -21.23 16.44
CA GLY A 334 -20.43 -22.23 15.41
C GLY A 334 -20.83 -21.62 14.06
N SER A 335 -21.32 -20.37 14.05
CA SER A 335 -21.68 -19.65 12.82
C SER A 335 -20.52 -18.85 12.22
N LEU A 336 -19.34 -18.82 12.84
CA LEU A 336 -18.23 -18.00 12.35
C LEU A 336 -17.57 -18.62 11.12
N THR A 337 -17.36 -17.80 10.09
CA THR A 337 -16.58 -18.18 8.91
C THR A 337 -15.10 -18.38 9.23
N TYR A 338 -14.57 -17.60 10.19
CA TYR A 338 -13.17 -17.62 10.58
C TYR A 338 -13.02 -18.07 12.03
N PRO A 339 -11.96 -18.80 12.38
CA PRO A 339 -11.77 -19.33 13.74
C PRO A 339 -11.56 -18.25 14.81
N GLN A 340 -11.17 -17.04 14.41
CA GLN A 340 -10.95 -15.88 15.26
C GLN A 340 -11.39 -14.58 14.56
N PRO A 341 -11.66 -13.51 15.32
CA PRO A 341 -11.91 -13.52 16.78
C PRO A 341 -13.18 -14.32 17.12
N ARG A 342 -13.27 -14.80 18.36
CA ARG A 342 -14.42 -15.59 18.84
C ARG A 342 -15.18 -14.89 19.97
N VAL A 343 -16.43 -15.29 20.18
CA VAL A 343 -17.23 -14.89 21.34
C VAL A 343 -16.77 -15.66 22.58
N ASP A 344 -16.22 -14.96 23.57
CA ASP A 344 -15.73 -15.58 24.81
C ASP A 344 -16.77 -15.58 25.94
N ARG A 345 -17.27 -14.40 26.36
CA ARG A 345 -18.23 -14.27 27.47
C ARG A 345 -19.33 -13.26 27.14
N LEU A 346 -20.58 -13.69 27.34
CA LEU A 346 -21.78 -12.87 27.15
C LEU A 346 -22.52 -12.61 28.46
N GLN A 347 -23.02 -11.40 28.65
CA GLN A 347 -23.82 -10.98 29.81
C GLN A 347 -25.29 -10.75 29.40
N LEU A 348 -26.03 -11.83 29.18
CA LEU A 348 -27.40 -11.79 28.63
C LEU A 348 -28.51 -11.44 29.64
N ARG A 349 -28.14 -11.12 30.89
CA ARG A 349 -29.10 -10.69 31.93
C ARG A 349 -29.38 -9.19 31.90
N ARG A 350 -28.51 -8.42 31.24
CA ARG A 350 -28.66 -6.97 31.09
C ARG A 350 -29.48 -6.69 29.84
N THR A 351 -30.41 -5.75 29.94
CA THR A 351 -31.13 -5.23 28.79
C THR A 351 -30.28 -4.17 28.08
N GLY A 352 -30.55 -3.97 26.79
CA GLY A 352 -29.84 -3.02 25.94
C GLY A 352 -28.50 -3.53 25.43
N LYS A 353 -27.87 -2.69 24.62
CA LYS A 353 -26.60 -2.98 23.95
C LYS A 353 -25.46 -3.19 24.97
N GLN A 354 -24.72 -4.27 24.79
CA GLN A 354 -23.52 -4.63 25.53
C GLN A 354 -22.36 -4.84 24.55
N TYR A 355 -21.13 -4.93 25.06
CA TYR A 355 -19.94 -5.14 24.24
C TYR A 355 -19.17 -6.38 24.70
N LEU A 356 -18.68 -7.14 23.73
CA LEU A 356 -17.60 -8.09 23.94
C LEU A 356 -16.29 -7.29 23.96
N VAL A 357 -15.57 -7.37 25.07
CA VAL A 357 -14.29 -6.68 25.26
C VAL A 357 -13.17 -7.72 25.33
N SER A 358 -12.13 -7.54 24.53
CA SER A 358 -10.92 -8.35 24.55
C SER A 358 -9.70 -7.44 24.54
N ASN A 359 -8.73 -7.70 25.43
CA ASN A 359 -7.54 -6.87 25.62
C ASN A 359 -7.85 -5.37 25.82
N GLY A 360 -8.95 -5.07 26.52
CA GLY A 360 -9.39 -3.70 26.78
C GLY A 360 -10.10 -3.01 25.60
N LEU A 361 -10.26 -3.68 24.46
CA LEU A 361 -10.91 -3.13 23.26
C LEU A 361 -12.29 -3.76 23.04
N ARG A 362 -13.29 -2.95 22.70
CA ARG A 362 -14.60 -3.43 22.23
C ARG A 362 -14.40 -4.08 20.86
N GLN A 363 -14.71 -5.38 20.78
CA GLN A 363 -14.56 -6.18 19.56
C GLN A 363 -15.87 -6.29 18.78
N LEU A 364 -16.99 -6.34 19.49
CA LEU A 364 -18.31 -6.62 18.93
C LEU A 364 -19.38 -6.11 19.89
N ALA A 365 -20.45 -5.51 19.38
CA ALA A 365 -21.65 -5.21 20.15
C ALA A 365 -22.63 -6.39 20.09
N TYR A 366 -23.32 -6.66 21.20
CA TYR A 366 -24.43 -7.60 21.23
C TYR A 366 -25.60 -7.07 22.05
N GLU A 367 -26.81 -7.47 21.67
CA GLU A 367 -28.03 -7.05 22.35
C GLU A 367 -29.02 -8.20 22.44
N ARG A 368 -29.55 -8.45 23.64
CA ARG A 368 -30.65 -9.39 23.83
C ARG A 368 -31.97 -8.66 23.57
N VAL A 369 -32.68 -9.07 22.53
CA VAL A 369 -34.03 -8.59 22.21
C VAL A 369 -35.02 -9.77 22.37
N PRO A 370 -36.35 -9.55 22.31
CA PRO A 370 -37.31 -10.65 22.40
C PRO A 370 -37.02 -11.74 21.36
N GLY A 371 -36.76 -12.97 21.82
CA GLY A 371 -36.56 -14.15 20.98
C GLY A 371 -35.17 -14.32 20.36
N GLN A 372 -34.24 -13.37 20.50
CA GLN A 372 -32.91 -13.48 19.88
C GLN A 372 -31.82 -12.64 20.56
N VAL A 373 -30.56 -12.97 20.28
CA VAL A 373 -29.38 -12.14 20.54
C VAL A 373 -28.83 -11.65 19.21
N LEU A 374 -28.76 -10.32 19.07
CA LEU A 374 -28.22 -9.64 17.89
C LEU A 374 -26.74 -9.37 18.07
N PHE A 375 -25.96 -9.51 17.00
CA PHE A 375 -24.54 -9.12 16.96
C PHE A 375 -24.32 -8.04 15.90
N SER A 376 -23.48 -7.05 16.20
CA SER A 376 -23.22 -5.94 15.29
C SER A 376 -21.89 -5.24 15.57
N LEU A 377 -21.37 -4.53 14.58
CA LEU A 377 -20.32 -3.54 14.75
C LEU A 377 -20.96 -2.15 14.72
N ASP A 378 -20.47 -1.25 15.57
CA ASP A 378 -20.91 0.14 15.65
C ASP A 378 -19.72 1.09 15.83
N GLU A 379 -20.00 2.40 15.86
CA GLU A 379 -18.95 3.43 15.96
C GLU A 379 -18.06 3.29 17.21
N ALA A 380 -18.59 2.73 18.29
CA ALA A 380 -17.82 2.47 19.51
C ALA A 380 -16.76 1.38 19.27
N VAL A 381 -17.12 0.29 18.58
CA VAL A 381 -16.17 -0.74 18.16
C VAL A 381 -15.19 -0.16 17.13
N TYR A 382 -15.68 0.61 16.16
CA TYR A 382 -14.81 1.22 15.14
C TYR A 382 -13.79 2.19 15.72
N LEU A 383 -14.16 2.96 16.75
CA LEU A 383 -13.23 3.84 17.45
C LEU A 383 -12.09 3.05 18.10
N ASP A 384 -12.42 2.02 18.89
CA ASP A 384 -11.41 1.20 19.58
C ASP A 384 -10.49 0.49 18.57
N THR A 385 -11.05 -0.06 17.49
CA THR A 385 -10.28 -0.67 16.42
C THR A 385 -9.34 0.35 15.77
N ALA A 386 -9.84 1.54 15.39
CA ALA A 386 -9.03 2.53 14.71
C ALA A 386 -7.90 3.09 15.60
N GLU A 387 -8.19 3.42 16.86
CA GLU A 387 -7.19 3.95 17.81
C GLU A 387 -6.10 2.93 18.09
N ALA A 388 -6.46 1.65 18.26
CA ALA A 388 -5.50 0.59 18.52
C ALA A 388 -4.71 0.17 17.26
N TRP A 389 -5.31 0.26 16.07
CA TRP A 389 -4.79 -0.42 14.88
C TRP A 389 -4.12 0.49 13.86
N LEU A 390 -4.56 1.74 13.68
CA LEU A 390 -3.93 2.65 12.69
C LEU A 390 -2.42 2.86 12.91
N PRO A 391 -1.91 3.04 14.16
CA PRO A 391 -0.47 3.12 14.39
C PRO A 391 0.28 1.83 14.01
N VAL A 392 -0.35 0.67 14.22
CA VAL A 392 0.20 -0.65 13.85
C VAL A 392 0.27 -0.78 12.34
N VAL A 393 -0.81 -0.45 11.62
CA VAL A 393 -0.82 -0.44 10.15
C VAL A 393 0.31 0.45 9.62
N GLY A 394 0.45 1.67 10.14
CA GLY A 394 1.55 2.57 9.77
C GLY A 394 2.93 1.98 10.03
N SER A 395 3.12 1.22 11.11
CA SER A 395 4.40 0.57 11.43
C SER A 395 4.79 -0.54 10.44
N TYR A 396 3.81 -1.30 9.93
CA TYR A 396 4.04 -2.30 8.88
C TYR A 396 4.39 -1.65 7.55
N VAL A 397 3.67 -0.59 7.16
CA VAL A 397 3.98 0.17 5.93
C VAL A 397 5.37 0.82 6.02
N SER A 398 5.71 1.40 7.18
CA SER A 398 7.04 1.97 7.40
C SER A 398 8.13 0.91 7.33
N GLY A 399 7.88 -0.28 7.89
CA GLY A 399 8.78 -1.43 7.81
C GLY A 399 8.96 -1.93 6.37
N LEU A 400 7.87 -2.00 5.59
CA LEU A 400 7.92 -2.35 4.18
C LEU A 400 8.81 -1.36 3.39
N PHE A 401 8.66 -0.06 3.65
CA PHE A 401 9.51 0.95 3.00
C PHE A 401 10.99 0.73 3.32
N ASN A 402 11.32 0.50 4.60
CA ASN A 402 12.69 0.17 5.03
C ASN A 402 13.21 -1.08 4.32
N GLN A 403 12.38 -2.12 4.20
CA GLN A 403 12.74 -3.37 3.54
C GLN A 403 13.04 -3.18 2.04
N LEU A 404 12.23 -2.37 1.37
CA LEU A 404 12.36 -2.10 -0.07
C LEU A 404 13.59 -1.25 -0.42
N ILE A 405 14.04 -0.40 0.51
CA ILE A 405 15.23 0.45 0.34
C ILE A 405 16.45 -0.03 1.15
N ARG A 406 16.39 -1.26 1.69
CA ARG A 406 17.37 -1.80 2.67
C ARG A 406 18.82 -1.79 2.17
N VAL A 407 19.02 -2.01 0.87
CA VAL A 407 20.36 -2.08 0.29
C VAL A 407 20.93 -0.68 0.13
N GLN A 408 22.01 -0.44 0.86
CA GLN A 408 22.74 0.82 0.85
C GLN A 408 23.98 0.68 -0.02
N VAL A 409 24.25 1.76 -0.77
CA VAL A 409 25.42 1.88 -1.63
C VAL A 409 26.21 3.07 -1.11
N ALA A 410 27.33 2.80 -0.46
CA ALA A 410 28.27 3.81 -0.02
C ALA A 410 29.39 3.94 -1.06
N ILE A 411 29.71 5.18 -1.44
CA ILE A 411 30.73 5.49 -2.44
C ILE A 411 31.75 6.41 -1.78
N LYS A 412 33.03 6.06 -1.90
CA LYS A 412 34.17 6.89 -1.53
C LYS A 412 34.98 7.16 -2.78
N VAL A 413 35.32 8.41 -3.06
CA VAL A 413 36.14 8.79 -4.21
C VAL A 413 37.49 9.31 -3.70
N GLU A 414 38.57 8.71 -4.20
CA GLU A 414 39.95 9.15 -3.99
C GLU A 414 40.48 9.74 -5.29
N HIS A 415 41.20 10.86 -5.21
CA HIS A 415 41.77 11.52 -6.39
C HIS A 415 43.24 11.19 -6.55
N GLU A 416 43.62 10.79 -7.75
CA GLU A 416 45.01 10.51 -8.13
C GLU A 416 45.32 11.25 -9.44
N GLY A 417 45.90 12.45 -9.32
CA GLY A 417 46.24 13.31 -10.46
C GLY A 417 45.01 13.80 -11.24
N ALA A 418 44.98 13.55 -12.56
CA ALA A 418 43.85 13.92 -13.43
C ALA A 418 42.69 12.90 -13.38
N GLY A 419 42.90 11.74 -12.76
CA GLY A 419 41.88 10.70 -12.58
C GLY A 419 41.42 10.58 -11.13
N GLY A 420 40.54 9.61 -10.89
CA GLY A 420 40.14 9.23 -9.54
C GLY A 420 39.88 7.74 -9.44
N ARG A 421 39.70 7.24 -8.22
CA ARG A 421 39.31 5.88 -7.91
C ARG A 421 38.07 5.92 -7.04
N ALA A 422 37.02 5.21 -7.44
CA ALA A 422 35.81 5.04 -6.64
C ALA A 422 35.83 3.69 -5.94
N GLU A 423 35.72 3.70 -4.61
CA GLU A 423 35.43 2.53 -3.79
C GLU A 423 33.94 2.46 -3.50
N VAL A 424 33.32 1.34 -3.84
CA VAL A 424 31.90 1.10 -3.60
C VAL A 424 31.74 0.03 -2.54
N THR A 425 30.97 0.34 -1.50
CA THR A 425 30.60 -0.58 -0.43
C THR A 425 29.09 -0.83 -0.45
N LEU A 426 28.71 -2.11 -0.50
CA LEU A 426 27.31 -2.54 -0.42
C LEU A 426 26.97 -3.08 0.96
N LEU A 427 25.85 -2.65 1.53
CA LEU A 427 25.36 -3.03 2.87
C LEU A 427 23.86 -3.35 2.84
N GLY A 428 23.38 -4.06 3.87
CA GLY A 428 21.94 -4.28 4.10
C GLY A 428 21.36 -5.54 3.45
N PHE A 429 22.19 -6.50 3.04
CA PHE A 429 21.74 -7.79 2.54
C PHE A 429 21.14 -8.66 3.64
N SER A 430 20.10 -9.40 3.30
CA SER A 430 19.53 -10.45 4.14
C SER A 430 20.07 -11.82 3.69
N GLY A 431 21.17 -12.26 4.30
CA GLY A 431 21.82 -13.53 3.95
C GLY A 431 22.66 -13.45 2.65
N PRO A 432 22.90 -14.60 1.98
CA PRO A 432 23.65 -14.62 0.73
C PRO A 432 22.96 -13.78 -0.34
N ALA A 433 23.73 -12.99 -1.08
CA ALA A 433 23.23 -12.12 -2.12
C ALA A 433 24.02 -12.27 -3.41
N ARG A 434 23.33 -12.12 -4.55
CA ARG A 434 23.96 -12.10 -5.88
C ARG A 434 23.32 -11.01 -6.74
N GLY A 435 24.08 -10.46 -7.66
CA GLY A 435 23.55 -9.45 -8.58
C GLY A 435 24.61 -8.81 -9.44
N GLU A 436 24.25 -7.66 -9.98
CA GLU A 436 25.10 -6.84 -10.84
C GLU A 436 25.16 -5.40 -10.30
N LEU A 437 26.36 -4.82 -10.41
CA LEU A 437 26.62 -3.43 -10.13
C LEU A 437 26.91 -2.68 -11.43
N LEU A 438 26.27 -1.54 -11.59
CA LEU A 438 26.42 -0.62 -12.70
C LEU A 438 26.94 0.71 -12.17
N MET A 439 27.99 1.24 -12.80
CA MET A 439 28.58 2.51 -12.44
C MET A 439 28.44 3.53 -13.56
N TYR A 440 28.14 4.74 -13.14
CA TYR A 440 27.93 5.86 -14.01
C TYR A 440 28.77 7.05 -13.56
N ALA A 441 29.26 7.81 -14.53
CA ALA A 441 29.91 9.08 -14.28
C ALA A 441 29.10 10.20 -14.91
N GLU A 442 29.00 11.30 -14.17
CA GLU A 442 28.27 12.50 -14.54
C GLU A 442 29.27 13.63 -14.80
N ASP A 443 29.09 14.32 -15.93
CA ASP A 443 29.89 15.47 -16.31
C ASP A 443 29.35 16.78 -15.71
N ALA A 444 29.99 17.90 -16.03
CA ALA A 444 29.56 19.23 -15.56
C ALA A 444 28.21 19.70 -16.12
N ALA A 445 27.72 19.10 -17.20
CA ALA A 445 26.40 19.37 -17.75
C ALA A 445 25.31 18.50 -17.10
N GLY A 446 25.66 17.65 -16.13
CA GLY A 446 24.74 16.73 -15.47
C GLY A 446 24.40 15.49 -16.30
N ILE A 447 25.11 15.29 -17.42
CA ILE A 447 24.91 14.15 -18.32
C ILE A 447 25.65 12.94 -17.77
N ARG A 448 24.90 11.86 -17.57
CA ARG A 448 25.37 10.65 -16.94
C ARG A 448 25.59 9.55 -17.97
N ARG A 449 26.77 8.95 -17.95
CA ARG A 449 27.15 7.86 -18.86
C ARG A 449 27.68 6.67 -18.07
N LYS A 450 27.34 5.47 -18.55
CA LYS A 450 27.89 4.23 -18.01
C LYS A 450 29.40 4.17 -18.30
N ILE A 451 30.22 3.94 -17.27
CA ILE A 451 31.69 3.96 -17.39
C ILE A 451 32.36 2.59 -17.28
N ALA A 452 31.60 1.54 -17.00
CA ALA A 452 32.11 0.17 -16.93
C ALA A 452 31.05 -0.84 -17.38
N ALA A 453 31.50 -2.03 -17.78
CA ALA A 453 30.61 -3.19 -17.93
C ALA A 453 29.93 -3.52 -16.59
N PRO A 454 28.75 -4.16 -16.58
CA PRO A 454 28.15 -4.64 -15.34
C PRO A 454 29.14 -5.52 -14.57
N VAL A 455 29.32 -5.24 -13.28
CA VAL A 455 30.22 -5.99 -12.40
C VAL A 455 29.37 -6.99 -11.61
N PRO A 456 29.46 -8.30 -11.89
CA PRO A 456 28.75 -9.29 -11.09
C PRO A 456 29.34 -9.32 -9.68
N PHE A 457 28.50 -9.53 -8.68
CA PHE A 457 28.94 -9.76 -7.30
C PHE A 457 28.21 -10.95 -6.69
N SER A 458 28.89 -11.57 -5.72
CA SER A 458 28.32 -12.55 -4.81
C SER A 458 28.77 -12.17 -3.41
N ALA A 459 27.84 -12.06 -2.48
CA ALA A 459 28.10 -11.90 -1.07
C ALA A 459 27.67 -13.19 -0.37
N GLU A 460 28.59 -13.88 0.27
CA GLU A 460 28.22 -15.01 1.11
C GLU A 460 27.62 -14.50 2.43
N ALA A 461 26.79 -15.32 3.06
CA ALA A 461 26.44 -15.08 4.45
C ALA A 461 27.75 -15.05 5.23
N SER A 462 27.99 -13.97 5.99
CA SER A 462 29.12 -13.94 6.91
C SER A 462 28.90 -15.07 7.91
N SER A 463 29.50 -16.24 7.66
CA SER A 463 29.55 -17.30 8.64
C SER A 463 30.41 -16.73 9.76
N SER A 464 29.77 -16.38 10.87
CA SER A 464 30.49 -16.25 12.13
C SER A 464 31.04 -17.64 12.42
N SER A 465 32.24 -17.94 11.92
CA SER A 465 33.04 -19.08 12.31
C SER A 465 33.41 -18.90 13.78
N THR A 466 32.43 -19.18 14.64
CA THR A 466 32.68 -19.51 16.04
C THR A 466 33.02 -21.00 16.05
N GLU A 467 34.14 -21.36 15.44
CA GLU A 467 34.64 -22.73 15.47
C GLU A 467 35.56 -22.88 16.69
N ASN A 468 35.02 -23.58 17.69
CA ASN A 468 35.70 -24.38 18.72
C ASN A 468 36.70 -23.73 19.69
N GLN A 469 36.23 -23.52 20.92
CA GLN A 469 36.73 -24.31 22.05
C GLN A 469 35.55 -24.69 22.97
N ALA A 470 35.15 -25.96 22.91
CA ALA A 470 34.29 -26.57 23.90
C ALA A 470 35.09 -26.86 25.18
N THR A 471 34.56 -26.46 26.34
CA THR A 471 34.35 -27.29 27.54
C THR A 471 33.84 -26.42 28.70
N GLY A 472 32.53 -26.48 29.00
CA GLY A 472 31.96 -25.88 30.22
C GLY A 472 30.43 -25.75 30.17
N PRO A 473 29.69 -26.10 31.25
CA PRO A 473 28.24 -26.12 31.21
C PRO A 473 27.61 -24.73 31.38
N THR A 474 26.68 -24.43 30.47
CA THR A 474 25.49 -23.59 30.64
C THR A 474 25.66 -22.22 31.31
N GLN A 475 26.03 -21.22 30.50
CA GLN A 475 25.58 -19.84 30.72
C GLN A 475 24.72 -19.38 29.55
N ILE A 476 23.55 -18.84 29.88
CA ILE A 476 22.56 -18.28 28.96
C ILE A 476 23.21 -17.09 28.24
N ALA A 477 23.46 -17.22 26.95
CA ALA A 477 24.07 -16.18 26.12
C ALA A 477 23.03 -15.12 25.74
N GLU A 478 22.92 -14.06 26.54
CA GLU A 478 21.99 -12.93 26.30
C GLU A 478 22.64 -11.74 25.55
N ASN A 479 23.90 -11.83 25.11
CA ASN A 479 24.60 -10.71 24.45
C ASN A 479 25.55 -11.18 23.34
N ALA A 480 25.04 -11.83 22.30
CA ALA A 480 25.81 -11.99 21.06
C ALA A 480 25.77 -10.66 20.28
N PRO A 481 26.92 -10.08 19.88
CA PRO A 481 26.93 -8.89 19.03
C PRO A 481 26.22 -9.22 17.69
N PRO A 482 25.48 -8.26 17.11
CA PRO A 482 24.79 -8.49 15.84
C PRO A 482 25.81 -8.91 14.77
N ALA A 483 25.46 -9.93 13.99
CA ALA A 483 26.28 -10.40 12.88
C ALA A 483 26.65 -9.20 11.99
N ARG A 484 27.94 -9.07 11.63
CA ARG A 484 28.37 -8.00 10.72
C ARG A 484 27.61 -8.19 9.40
N PRO A 485 27.01 -7.12 8.84
CA PRO A 485 26.36 -7.22 7.55
C PRO A 485 27.39 -7.64 6.50
N SER A 486 27.01 -8.57 5.63
CA SER A 486 27.85 -8.95 4.50
C SER A 486 28.18 -7.71 3.68
N GLN A 487 29.47 -7.46 3.45
CA GLN A 487 29.99 -6.29 2.77
C GLN A 487 30.67 -6.72 1.48
N VAL A 488 30.40 -6.00 0.39
CA VAL A 488 31.13 -6.14 -0.87
C VAL A 488 31.82 -4.81 -1.15
N ALA A 489 33.14 -4.85 -1.36
CA ALA A 489 33.95 -3.70 -1.73
C ALA A 489 34.46 -3.85 -3.18
N LEU A 490 34.23 -2.85 -4.02
CA LEU A 490 34.67 -2.82 -5.41
C LEU A 490 35.44 -1.52 -5.68
N SER A 491 36.44 -1.56 -6.55
CA SER A 491 37.27 -0.41 -6.91
C SER A 491 37.31 -0.21 -8.42
N LEU A 492 37.07 1.01 -8.89
CA LEU A 492 37.09 1.36 -10.31
C LEU A 492 37.79 2.70 -10.55
N VAL A 493 38.44 2.81 -11.70
CA VAL A 493 39.10 4.05 -12.16
C VAL A 493 38.05 4.97 -12.80
N LEU A 494 38.06 6.23 -12.40
CA LEU A 494 37.20 7.29 -12.91
C LEU A 494 37.91 8.05 -14.04
N PRO A 495 37.20 8.35 -15.14
CA PRO A 495 37.75 9.21 -16.18
C PRO A 495 37.98 10.64 -15.66
N PRO A 496 38.86 11.43 -16.32
CA PRO A 496 39.02 12.84 -15.99
C PRO A 496 37.72 13.63 -16.23
N GLY A 497 37.49 14.68 -15.42
CA GLY A 497 36.37 15.60 -15.59
C GLY A 497 35.03 15.16 -14.99
N VAL A 498 35.01 14.03 -14.27
CA VAL A 498 33.82 13.55 -13.54
C VAL A 498 33.48 14.49 -12.40
N LYS A 499 32.21 14.91 -12.34
CA LYS A 499 31.66 15.74 -11.25
C LYS A 499 30.86 14.94 -10.24
N ARG A 500 30.27 13.83 -10.66
CA ARG A 500 29.56 12.92 -9.77
C ARG A 500 29.70 11.48 -10.24
N VAL A 501 29.81 10.57 -9.28
CA VAL A 501 29.74 9.13 -9.50
C VAL A 501 28.40 8.65 -8.97
N ALA A 502 27.73 7.81 -9.75
CA ALA A 502 26.52 7.15 -9.32
C ALA A 502 26.64 5.64 -9.54
N VAL A 503 26.02 4.89 -8.65
CA VAL A 503 26.01 3.44 -8.68
C VAL A 503 24.57 2.94 -8.54
N SER A 504 24.22 1.99 -9.40
CA SER A 504 23.04 1.16 -9.25
C SER A 504 23.48 -0.28 -9.00
N VAL A 505 22.80 -0.97 -8.10
CA VAL A 505 22.96 -2.38 -7.84
C VAL A 505 21.61 -3.05 -7.93
N ARG A 506 21.53 -4.13 -8.70
CA ARG A 506 20.32 -4.95 -8.80
C ARG A 506 20.67 -6.39 -8.46
N GLY A 507 19.85 -7.03 -7.64
CA GLY A 507 20.15 -8.40 -7.22
C GLY A 507 19.00 -9.08 -6.49
N GLN A 508 19.35 -10.20 -5.89
CA GLN A 508 18.46 -11.01 -5.07
C GLN A 508 19.22 -11.54 -3.86
N ASP A 509 18.59 -11.49 -2.70
CA ASP A 509 19.03 -12.11 -1.45
C ASP A 509 17.88 -12.93 -0.84
N ALA A 510 18.00 -13.39 0.42
CA ALA A 510 16.94 -14.16 1.07
C ALA A 510 15.66 -13.33 1.34
N ALA A 511 15.77 -12.00 1.35
CA ALA A 511 14.64 -11.09 1.49
C ALA A 511 13.87 -10.85 0.18
N GLY A 512 14.46 -11.21 -0.96
CA GLY A 512 13.89 -11.09 -2.29
C GLY A 512 14.71 -10.19 -3.22
N ALA A 513 14.10 -9.79 -4.34
CA ALA A 513 14.73 -8.87 -5.27
C ALA A 513 14.98 -7.50 -4.60
N PHE A 514 16.06 -6.83 -4.99
CA PHE A 514 16.38 -5.49 -4.51
C PHE A 514 17.02 -4.64 -5.58
N VAL A 515 16.92 -3.33 -5.36
CA VAL A 515 17.75 -2.32 -6.02
C VAL A 515 18.35 -1.42 -4.95
N GLY A 516 19.66 -1.23 -5.01
CA GLY A 516 20.40 -0.26 -4.22
C GLY A 516 20.94 0.84 -5.12
N VAL A 517 20.79 2.10 -4.71
CA VAL A 517 21.35 3.25 -5.41
C VAL A 517 22.13 4.14 -4.45
N GLY A 518 23.16 4.78 -4.97
CA GLY A 518 23.99 5.76 -4.27
C GLY A 518 24.70 6.69 -5.24
N GLU A 519 24.93 7.92 -4.79
CA GLU A 519 25.65 8.96 -5.52
C GLU A 519 26.69 9.64 -4.63
N HIS A 520 27.78 10.11 -5.24
CA HIS A 520 28.80 10.90 -4.55
C HIS A 520 29.35 11.98 -5.49
N SER A 521 29.36 13.22 -5.01
CA SER A 521 29.98 14.32 -5.74
C SER A 521 31.50 14.15 -5.68
N ALA A 522 32.14 14.10 -6.84
CA ALA A 522 33.60 14.18 -6.91
C ALA A 522 33.99 15.66 -6.65
N PRO A 523 34.94 15.93 -5.75
CA PRO A 523 35.41 17.29 -5.49
C PRO A 523 35.96 18.04 -6.71
#